data_AF-A0A2V9RXK8-F1
#
_entry.id   AF-A0A2V9RXK8-F1
#
_cell.length_a   1.000
_cell.length_b   1.000
_cell.length_c   1.000
_cell.angle_alpha   90.00
_cell.angle_beta   90.00
_cell.angle_gamma   90.00
#
_symmetry.space_group_name_H-M   'P 1'
#
loop_
_entity.id
_entity.type
_entity.pdbx_description
1 polymer ?
#
loop_
_entity_poly.entity_id
_entity_poly.type
_entity_poly.pdbx_seq_one_letter_code
_entity_poly.pdbx_strand_id
1 'polypeptide(L)' 'MLEELQRRNYSAITTRNYLRVVTEFAKYFGKSPDKLGPNQLRTYQAYLL' A
#
# COMPACT_ATOMS: atom_id res chain seq x y z
N MET A 1 3.15 -9.48 -0.28
CA MET A 1 3.76 -8.16 -0.57
C MET A 1 5.18 -8.04 -0.03
N LEU A 2 5.43 -8.25 1.27
CA LEU A 2 6.78 -8.13 1.84
C LEU A 2 7.82 -8.99 1.11
N GLU A 3 7.48 -10.25 0.85
CA GLU A 3 8.31 -11.18 0.08
C GLU A 3 8.65 -10.64 -1.32
N GLU A 4 7.68 -10.03 -2.01
CA GLU A 4 7.89 -9.41 -3.32
C GLU A 4 8.81 -8.20 -3.26
N LEU A 5 8.74 -7.40 -2.19
CA LEU A 5 9.65 -6.26 -1.99
C LEU A 5 11.08 -6.73 -1.71
N GLN A 6 11.23 -7.81 -0.92
CA GLN A 6 12.53 -8.44 -0.66
C GLN A 6 13.11 -9.08 -1.92
N ARG A 7 12.30 -9.78 -2.72
CA ARG A 7 12.71 -10.41 -3.99
C ARG A 7 13.21 -9.39 -5.01
N ARG A 8 12.67 -8.17 -4.98
CA ARG A 8 13.12 -7.03 -5.81
C ARG A 8 14.37 -6.32 -5.26
N ASN A 9 14.93 -6.80 -4.15
CA ASN A 9 16.11 -6.26 -3.50
C ASN A 9 15.96 -4.77 -3.10
N TYR A 10 14.76 -4.37 -2.66
CA TYR A 10 14.55 -3.03 -2.13
C TYR A 10 15.27 -2.86 -0.79
N SER A 11 15.82 -1.67 -0.57
CA SER A 11 16.40 -1.29 0.71
C SER A 11 15.38 -1.45 1.86
N ALA A 12 15.87 -1.65 3.09
CA ALA A 12 15.00 -1.75 4.26
C ALA A 12 14.14 -0.48 4.45
N ILE A 13 14.67 0.71 4.14
CA ILE A 13 13.92 1.96 4.24
C ILE A 13 12.82 2.04 3.18
N THR A 14 13.11 1.64 1.94
CA THR A 14 12.11 1.56 0.87
C THR A 14 11.00 0.57 1.23
N THR A 15 11.36 -0.62 1.72
CA THR A 15 10.39 -1.65 2.14
C THR A 15 9.46 -1.13 3.24
N ARG A 16 10.02 -0.50 4.29
CA ARG A 16 9.22 0.09 5.38
C ARG A 16 8.27 1.18 4.89
N ASN A 17 8.74 2.04 3.98
CA ASN A 17 7.91 3.10 3.40
C ASN A 17 6.75 2.54 2.58
N TYR A 18 7.01 1.55 1.73
CA TYR A 18 5.95 0.89 0.95
C TYR A 18 4.92 0.21 1.85
N LEU A 19 5.37 -0.55 2.86
CA LEU A 19 4.47 -1.17 3.83
C LEU A 19 3.62 -0.14 4.57
N ARG A 20 4.21 0.98 4.99
CA ARG A 20 3.48 2.07 5.65
C ARG A 20 2.38 2.62 4.75
N VAL A 21 2.70 2.99 3.51
CA VAL A 21 1.73 3.56 2.57
C VAL A 21 0.57 2.59 2.32
N VAL A 22 0.84 1.31 2.08
CA VAL A 22 -0.23 0.33 1.84
C VAL A 22 -1.05 0.05 3.11
N THR A 23 -0.42 0.10 4.29
CA THR A 23 -1.13 -0.01 5.57
C THR A 23 -2.10 1.14 5.78
N GLU A 24 -1.69 2.38 5.51
CA GLU A 24 -2.57 3.55 5.61
C GLU A 24 -3.71 3.50 4.60
N PHE A 25 -3.43 3.07 3.36
CA PHE A 25 -4.46 2.82 2.35
C PHE A 25 -5.49 1.78 2.83
N ALA A 26 -5.03 0.66 3.39
CA ALA A 26 -5.92 -0.38 3.92
C ALA A 26 -6.76 0.09 5.10
N LYS A 27 -6.17 0.87 6.02
CA LYS A 27 -6.87 1.48 7.15
C LYS A 27 -7.99 2.41 6.70
N TYR A 28 -7.75 3.24 5.67
CA TYR A 28 -8.76 4.17 5.15
C TYR A 28 -10.04 3.44 4.69
N PHE A 29 -9.92 2.26 4.09
CA PHE A 29 -11.07 1.47 3.63
C PHE A 29 -11.54 0.39 4.62
N GLY A 30 -10.82 0.16 5.72
CA GLY A 30 -11.11 -0.91 6.68
C GLY A 30 -11.08 -2.32 6.08
N LYS A 31 -10.28 -2.55 5.03
CA LYS A 31 -10.22 -3.82 4.30
C LYS A 31 -8.77 -4.24 4.06
N SER A 32 -8.54 -5.56 3.97
CA SER A 32 -7.23 -6.10 3.56
C SER A 32 -6.79 -5.49 2.23
N PRO A 33 -5.50 -5.13 2.06
CA PRO A 33 -4.94 -4.66 0.78
C PRO A 33 -5.31 -5.54 -0.42
N ASP A 34 -5.39 -6.86 -0.23
CA ASP A 34 -5.71 -7.82 -1.30
C ASP A 34 -7.16 -7.70 -1.82
N LYS A 35 -8.02 -6.98 -1.09
CA LYS A 35 -9.42 -6.70 -1.48
C LYS A 35 -9.61 -5.29 -2.06
N LEU A 36 -8.55 -4.50 -2.19
CA LEU A 36 -8.59 -3.12 -2.64
C LEU A 36 -8.08 -3.03 -4.08
N GLY A 37 -8.88 -2.41 -4.95
CA GLY A 37 -8.61 -2.34 -6.38
C GLY A 37 -8.54 -0.90 -6.91
N PRO A 38 -8.56 -0.74 -8.25
CA PRO A 38 -8.42 0.55 -8.90
C PRO A 38 -9.44 1.60 -8.48
N ASN A 39 -10.67 1.20 -8.13
CA ASN A 39 -11.69 2.14 -7.67
C ASN A 39 -11.34 2.75 -6.31
N GLN A 40 -10.89 1.93 -5.35
CA GLN A 40 -10.42 2.43 -4.06
C GLN A 40 -9.16 3.28 -4.21
N LEU A 41 -8.27 2.90 -5.13
CA LEU A 41 -7.09 3.70 -5.41
C LEU A 41 -7.46 5.11 -5.89
N ARG A 42 -8.42 5.25 -6.81
CA ARG A 42 -8.91 6.56 -7.28
C ARG A 42 -9.54 7.37 -6.15
N THR A 43 -10.39 6.75 -5.33
CA THR A 43 -10.99 7.41 -4.17
C THR A 43 -9.94 7.90 -3.18
N TYR A 44 -8.93 7.09 -2.91
CA TYR A 44 -7.84 7.47 -1.99
C TYR A 44 -6.94 8.55 -2.57
N GLN A 45 -6.65 8.51 -3.86
CA GLN A 45 -5.93 9.59 -4.54
C GLN A 45 -6.69 10.92 -4.43
N ALA A 46 -8.02 10.91 -4.63
CA ALA A 46 -8.84 12.10 -4.44
C ALA A 46 -8.87 12.59 -2.98
N TYR A 47 -8.79 11.69 -2.00
CA TYR A 47 -8.69 12.04 -0.58
C TYR A 47 -7.35 12.70 -0.20
N LEU A 48 -6.27 12.41 -0.94
CA LEU A 48 -4.93 12.96 -0.68
C LEU A 48 -4.63 14.29 -1.40
N LEU A 49 -5.52 14.75 -2.28
CA LEU A 49 -5.42 16.05 -2.99
C LEU A 49 -6.00 17.18 -2.14
#